data_AF-A0A523S7K2-F1
#
_entry.id   AF-A0A523S7K2-F1
#
_cell.length_a   1.000
_cell.length_b   1.000
_cell.length_c   1.000
_cell.angle_alpha   90.00
_cell.angle_beta   90.00
_cell.angle_gamma   90.00
#
_symmetry.space_group_name_H-M   'P 1'
#
loop_
_entity.id
_entity.type
_entity.pdbx_description
1 polymer ?
#
loop_
_entity_poly.entity_id
_entity_poly.type
_entity_poly.pdbx_seq_one_letter_code
_entity_poly.pdbx_strand_id
1 'polypeptide(L)'
;MNINVEGHSIPYPWVVLRGRLRLSGVNPWDVERIVANVAHALRKRDTVSEEDLIQACRSKIPPKDLIVQHSFDVLTEYERLRRERIGPPPVVLVLEGASGTGKSMLALNMIFNMAATRIISTDTVRQILRDFRPKETNPELHCHTYQAYAYRQTGPENLNPVVRGYLAQCELICPHVQRIVQRVVAEGADTIIEGVHVLPGDLHDICPSVLEVLINPAPKVHKEMFITKHLTGKLRTVSDNESDRLKEFRAARLIQDYMVQCVFKSETEIVGFSDYRQAEDAI
;
A
#
# COMPACT_ATOMS: atom_id res chain seq x y z
N MET A 1 -16.29 -22.72 -4.78
CA MET A 1 -16.88 -23.14 -6.07
C MET A 1 -15.74 -23.34 -7.04
N ASN A 2 -15.81 -24.36 -7.86
CA ASN A 2 -14.81 -24.59 -8.89
C ASN A 2 -15.25 -23.95 -10.20
N ILE A 3 -14.29 -23.53 -11.01
CA ILE A 3 -14.51 -23.15 -12.39
C ILE A 3 -13.77 -24.10 -13.33
N ASN A 4 -14.23 -24.18 -14.58
CA ASN A 4 -13.52 -24.85 -15.65
C ASN A 4 -12.56 -23.85 -16.32
N VAL A 5 -11.26 -24.17 -16.28
CA VAL A 5 -10.21 -23.46 -17.00
C VAL A 5 -9.47 -24.47 -17.86
N GLU A 6 -9.55 -24.31 -19.18
CA GLU A 6 -8.88 -25.19 -20.15
C GLU A 6 -9.17 -26.69 -19.92
N GLY A 7 -10.40 -27.03 -19.53
CA GLY A 7 -10.81 -28.40 -19.25
C GLY A 7 -10.53 -28.89 -17.82
N HIS A 8 -9.85 -28.09 -17.00
CA HIS A 8 -9.57 -28.42 -15.60
C HIS A 8 -10.56 -27.75 -14.64
N SER A 9 -11.10 -28.53 -13.69
CA SER A 9 -11.93 -28.01 -12.61
C SER A 9 -11.04 -27.57 -11.44
N ILE A 10 -10.91 -26.25 -11.24
CA ILE A 10 -10.06 -25.67 -10.20
C ILE A 10 -10.85 -24.77 -9.24
N PRO A 11 -10.48 -24.68 -7.96
CA PRO A 11 -11.08 -23.72 -7.04
C PRO A 11 -10.86 -22.29 -7.52
N TYR A 12 -11.93 -21.50 -7.64
CA TYR A 12 -11.83 -20.10 -8.06
C TYR A 12 -11.43 -19.18 -6.90
N PRO A 13 -10.38 -18.35 -7.03
CA PRO A 13 -10.00 -17.37 -6.02
C PRO A 13 -10.92 -16.15 -6.09
N TRP A 14 -12.04 -16.20 -5.36
CA TRP A 14 -13.02 -15.10 -5.33
C TRP A 14 -12.47 -13.74 -4.90
N VAL A 15 -11.29 -13.68 -4.28
CA VAL A 15 -10.64 -12.42 -3.92
C VAL A 15 -10.43 -11.51 -5.14
N VAL A 16 -10.17 -12.09 -6.32
CA VAL A 16 -9.97 -11.33 -7.56
C VAL A 16 -11.24 -10.61 -7.99
N LEU A 17 -12.39 -11.30 -8.02
CA LEU A 17 -13.68 -10.67 -8.35
C LEU A 17 -14.13 -9.68 -7.27
N ARG A 18 -13.86 -9.97 -5.99
CA ARG A 18 -14.12 -9.03 -4.91
C ARG A 18 -13.33 -7.74 -5.10
N GLY A 19 -12.04 -7.86 -5.44
CA GLY A 19 -11.18 -6.72 -5.71
C GLY A 19 -11.72 -5.86 -6.84
N ARG A 20 -12.06 -6.47 -8.00
CA ARG A 20 -12.67 -5.75 -9.14
C ARG A 20 -13.96 -5.01 -8.76
N LEU A 21 -14.85 -5.66 -8.01
CA LEU A 21 -16.09 -5.01 -7.53
C LEU A 21 -15.78 -3.83 -6.60
N ARG A 22 -14.84 -3.98 -5.68
CA ARG A 22 -14.46 -2.92 -4.73
C ARG A 22 -13.83 -1.73 -5.45
N LEU A 23 -12.83 -1.98 -6.31
CA LEU A 23 -12.17 -0.94 -7.11
C LEU A 23 -13.12 -0.27 -8.10
N SER A 24 -14.18 -0.96 -8.56
CA SER A 24 -15.22 -0.31 -9.38
C SER A 24 -16.12 0.65 -8.59
N GLY A 25 -15.99 0.73 -7.26
CA GLY A 25 -16.81 1.58 -6.40
C GLY A 25 -18.05 0.90 -5.84
N VAL A 26 -18.16 -0.43 -5.92
CA VAL A 26 -19.25 -1.14 -5.24
C VAL A 26 -18.97 -1.15 -3.74
N ASN A 27 -19.91 -0.63 -2.95
CA ASN A 27 -19.83 -0.61 -1.49
C ASN A 27 -19.61 -2.03 -0.91
N PRO A 28 -18.74 -2.22 0.10
CA PRO A 28 -18.36 -3.54 0.61
C PRO A 28 -19.50 -4.49 0.97
N TRP A 29 -20.61 -3.97 1.51
CA TRP A 29 -21.80 -4.78 1.83
C TRP A 29 -22.44 -5.37 0.57
N ASP A 30 -22.52 -4.59 -0.49
CA ASP A 30 -23.07 -5.00 -1.76
C ASP A 30 -22.14 -6.00 -2.46
N VAL A 31 -20.82 -5.84 -2.32
CA VAL A 31 -19.83 -6.81 -2.83
C VAL A 31 -20.08 -8.21 -2.26
N GLU A 32 -20.16 -8.34 -0.93
CA GLU A 32 -20.39 -9.65 -0.31
C GLU A 32 -21.76 -10.23 -0.68
N ARG A 33 -22.79 -9.39 -0.77
CA ARG A 33 -24.12 -9.81 -1.25
C ARG A 33 -24.08 -10.32 -2.69
N ILE A 34 -23.41 -9.59 -3.59
CA ILE A 34 -23.28 -9.96 -5.01
C ILE A 34 -22.57 -11.31 -5.11
N VAL A 35 -21.41 -11.46 -4.45
CA VAL A 35 -20.62 -12.69 -4.51
C VAL A 35 -21.41 -13.88 -3.94
N ALA A 36 -22.08 -13.72 -2.80
CA ALA A 36 -22.90 -14.78 -2.22
C ALA A 36 -24.04 -15.20 -3.16
N ASN A 37 -24.74 -14.23 -3.77
CA ASN A 37 -25.84 -14.49 -4.70
C ASN A 37 -25.37 -15.19 -5.98
N VAL A 38 -24.24 -14.75 -6.55
CA VAL A 38 -23.66 -15.36 -7.75
C VAL A 38 -23.19 -16.78 -7.45
N ALA A 39 -22.47 -16.98 -6.34
CA ALA A 39 -22.02 -18.30 -5.91
C ALA A 39 -23.20 -19.26 -5.67
N HIS A 40 -24.30 -18.77 -5.09
CA HIS A 40 -25.51 -19.57 -4.89
C HIS A 40 -26.20 -19.93 -6.22
N ALA A 41 -26.36 -18.94 -7.11
CA ALA A 41 -27.04 -19.12 -8.39
C ALA A 41 -26.30 -20.09 -9.31
N LEU A 42 -24.98 -20.08 -9.30
CA LEU A 42 -24.15 -20.92 -10.16
C LEU A 42 -23.80 -22.29 -9.54
N ARG A 43 -24.13 -22.52 -8.27
CA ARG A 43 -23.78 -23.76 -7.53
C ARG A 43 -24.28 -25.05 -8.20
N LYS A 44 -25.43 -25.00 -8.88
CA LYS A 44 -26.06 -26.17 -9.51
C LYS A 44 -25.63 -26.41 -10.96
N ARG A 45 -24.77 -25.55 -11.52
CA ARG A 45 -24.26 -25.74 -12.88
C ARG A 45 -23.11 -26.75 -12.85
N ASP A 46 -23.13 -27.69 -13.79
CA ASP A 46 -22.08 -28.71 -13.93
C ASP A 46 -20.74 -28.11 -14.38
N THR A 47 -20.81 -27.07 -15.20
CA THR A 47 -19.64 -26.32 -15.68
C THR A 47 -19.89 -24.82 -15.51
N VAL A 48 -18.91 -24.12 -14.95
CA VAL A 48 -18.92 -22.68 -14.75
C VAL A 48 -17.58 -22.16 -15.23
N SER A 49 -17.58 -21.25 -16.19
CA SER A 49 -16.37 -20.55 -16.64
C SER A 49 -16.11 -19.31 -15.77
N GLU A 50 -14.93 -18.71 -15.90
CA GLU A 50 -14.68 -17.39 -15.30
C GLU A 50 -15.58 -16.31 -15.91
N GLU A 51 -15.86 -16.40 -17.22
CA GLU A 51 -16.75 -15.48 -17.93
C GLU A 51 -18.18 -15.52 -17.38
N ASP A 52 -18.68 -16.71 -17.06
CA ASP A 52 -19.98 -16.87 -16.37
C ASP A 52 -20.01 -16.11 -15.03
N LEU A 53 -18.90 -16.14 -14.27
CA LEU A 53 -18.81 -15.43 -13.00
C LEU A 53 -18.78 -13.92 -13.20
N ILE A 54 -17.95 -13.44 -14.11
CA ILE A 54 -17.79 -12.03 -14.45
C ILE A 54 -19.15 -11.47 -14.88
N GLN A 55 -19.81 -12.13 -15.84
CA GLN A 55 -21.10 -11.68 -16.36
C GLN A 55 -22.20 -11.73 -15.28
N ALA A 56 -22.20 -12.76 -14.44
CA ALA A 56 -23.14 -12.85 -13.33
C ALA A 56 -22.92 -11.71 -12.31
N CYS A 57 -21.68 -11.41 -11.93
CA CYS A 57 -21.34 -10.28 -11.06
C CYS A 57 -21.75 -8.94 -11.69
N ARG A 58 -21.38 -8.72 -12.96
CA ARG A 58 -21.71 -7.52 -13.73
C ARG A 58 -23.22 -7.26 -13.81
N SER A 59 -24.02 -8.31 -13.96
CA SER A 59 -25.49 -8.22 -13.98
C SER A 59 -26.12 -7.80 -12.65
N LYS A 60 -25.39 -7.94 -11.54
CA LYS A 60 -25.86 -7.55 -10.20
C LYS A 60 -25.50 -6.11 -9.83
N ILE A 61 -24.65 -5.44 -10.62
CA ILE A 61 -24.36 -4.01 -10.46
C ILE A 61 -25.56 -3.23 -11.02
N PRO A 62 -26.18 -2.29 -10.25
CA PRO A 62 -27.36 -1.58 -10.70
C PRO A 62 -27.17 -0.86 -12.06
N PRO A 63 -28.12 -0.97 -13.02
CA PRO A 63 -28.04 -0.32 -14.33
C PRO A 63 -27.86 1.20 -14.31
N LYS A 64 -28.29 1.84 -13.23
CA LYS A 64 -28.18 3.29 -13.03
C LYS A 64 -26.77 3.75 -12.63
N ASP A 65 -25.93 2.86 -12.13
CA ASP A 65 -24.59 3.19 -11.62
C ASP A 65 -23.56 3.08 -12.76
N LEU A 66 -23.70 3.93 -13.78
CA LEU A 66 -22.93 3.85 -15.03
C LEU A 66 -21.41 3.93 -14.81
N ILE A 67 -20.94 4.73 -13.85
CA ILE A 67 -19.51 4.85 -13.51
C ILE A 67 -18.99 3.53 -12.93
N VAL A 68 -19.74 2.90 -12.03
CA VAL A 68 -19.37 1.63 -11.40
C VAL A 68 -19.33 0.52 -12.43
N GLN A 69 -20.34 0.48 -13.30
CA GLN A 69 -20.40 -0.47 -14.42
C GLN A 69 -19.20 -0.32 -15.35
N HIS A 70 -18.91 0.90 -15.79
CA HIS A 70 -17.77 1.17 -16.66
C HIS A 70 -16.44 0.78 -15.99
N SER A 71 -16.26 1.15 -14.72
CA SER A 71 -15.03 0.83 -13.97
C SER A 71 -14.84 -0.67 -13.80
N PHE A 72 -15.91 -1.42 -13.54
CA PHE A 72 -15.86 -2.88 -13.46
C PHE A 72 -15.46 -3.51 -14.81
N ASP A 73 -16.00 -2.99 -15.92
CA ASP A 73 -15.69 -3.47 -17.27
C ASP A 73 -14.22 -3.18 -17.63
N VAL A 74 -13.71 -1.99 -17.30
CA VAL A 74 -12.29 -1.62 -17.48
C VAL A 74 -11.36 -2.53 -16.67
N LEU A 75 -11.66 -2.78 -15.39
CA LEU A 75 -10.87 -3.65 -14.52
C LEU A 75 -10.88 -5.11 -15.01
N THR A 76 -12.02 -5.56 -15.55
CA THR A 76 -12.16 -6.88 -16.15
C THR A 76 -11.30 -7.01 -17.41
N GLU A 77 -11.31 -6.00 -18.28
CA GLU A 77 -10.50 -6.01 -19.49
C GLU A 77 -9.00 -5.88 -19.19
N TYR A 78 -8.61 -5.07 -18.21
CA TYR A 78 -7.23 -5.00 -17.72
C TYR A 78 -6.71 -6.40 -17.30
N GLU A 79 -7.49 -7.12 -16.51
CA GLU A 79 -7.15 -8.46 -16.04
C GLU A 79 -7.10 -9.51 -17.16
N ARG A 80 -7.96 -9.37 -18.17
CA ARG A 80 -7.94 -10.21 -19.37
C ARG A 80 -6.66 -9.97 -20.16
N LEU A 81 -6.34 -8.70 -20.46
CA LEU A 81 -5.15 -8.29 -21.20
C LEU A 81 -3.87 -8.70 -20.46
N ARG A 82 -3.89 -8.71 -19.13
CA ARG A 82 -2.77 -9.17 -18.30
C ARG A 82 -2.36 -10.62 -18.49
N ARG A 83 -3.19 -11.45 -19.11
CA ARG A 83 -2.85 -12.84 -19.49
C ARG A 83 -2.09 -12.92 -20.80
N GLU A 84 -2.10 -11.84 -21.59
CA GLU A 84 -1.42 -11.80 -22.87
C GLU A 84 0.09 -11.62 -22.67
N ARG A 85 0.88 -12.13 -23.62
CA ARG A 85 2.34 -12.03 -23.58
C ARG A 85 2.84 -10.58 -23.52
N ILE A 86 2.08 -9.66 -24.11
CA ILE A 86 2.33 -8.21 -24.12
C ILE A 86 1.10 -7.53 -23.51
N GLY A 87 0.81 -7.87 -22.25
CA GLY A 87 -0.25 -7.24 -21.46
C GLY A 87 0.21 -5.94 -20.80
N PRO A 88 -0.72 -5.17 -20.21
CA PRO A 88 -0.38 -4.01 -19.39
C PRO A 88 0.47 -4.44 -18.17
N PRO A 89 1.31 -3.53 -17.65
CA PRO A 89 2.13 -3.80 -16.47
C PRO A 89 1.26 -4.00 -15.21
N PRO A 90 1.79 -4.64 -14.14
CA PRO A 90 1.06 -4.78 -12.89
C PRO A 90 0.93 -3.44 -12.17
N VAL A 91 -0.06 -3.30 -11.29
CA VAL A 91 -0.18 -2.11 -10.45
C VAL A 91 0.67 -2.28 -9.19
N VAL A 92 1.58 -1.34 -8.96
CA VAL A 92 2.37 -1.27 -7.72
C VAL A 92 1.94 -0.03 -6.95
N LEU A 93 1.18 -0.23 -5.88
CA LEU A 93 0.75 0.86 -5.01
C LEU A 93 1.78 1.08 -3.90
N VAL A 94 2.33 2.28 -3.80
CA VAL A 94 3.32 2.67 -2.80
C VAL A 94 2.67 3.64 -1.82
N LEU A 95 2.47 3.18 -0.57
CA LEU A 95 1.92 3.98 0.52
C LEU A 95 3.03 4.54 1.39
N GLU A 96 3.21 5.85 1.32
CA GLU A 96 4.31 6.58 1.93
C GLU A 96 3.90 7.41 3.14
N GLY A 97 4.88 7.72 4.00
CA GLY A 97 4.72 8.64 5.12
C GLY A 97 5.43 8.21 6.40
N ALA A 98 5.57 9.14 7.33
CA ALA A 98 6.28 8.95 8.59
C ALA A 98 5.63 7.90 9.51
N SER A 99 6.34 7.48 10.58
CA SER A 99 5.75 6.58 11.58
C SER A 99 4.50 7.21 12.18
N GLY A 100 3.41 6.43 12.32
CA GLY A 100 2.17 6.89 12.95
C GLY A 100 1.13 7.48 12.00
N THR A 101 1.34 7.44 10.68
CA THR A 101 0.38 8.03 9.71
C THR A 101 -0.78 7.14 9.27
N GLY A 102 -0.84 5.86 9.67
CA GLY A 102 -1.94 4.95 9.32
C GLY A 102 -1.71 4.04 8.10
N LYS A 103 -0.60 4.22 7.37
CA LYS A 103 -0.24 3.46 6.15
C LYS A 103 -0.41 1.96 6.26
N SER A 104 0.10 1.34 7.32
CA SER A 104 0.11 -0.12 7.41
C SER A 104 -1.30 -0.70 7.54
N MET A 105 -2.24 0.04 8.14
CA MET A 105 -3.65 -0.38 8.18
C MET A 105 -4.33 -0.15 6.82
N LEU A 106 -4.05 0.98 6.15
CA LEU A 106 -4.51 1.21 4.77
C LEU A 106 -3.99 0.14 3.82
N ALA A 107 -2.72 -0.24 3.92
CA ALA A 107 -2.09 -1.28 3.12
C ALA A 107 -2.81 -2.64 3.27
N LEU A 108 -3.26 -2.98 4.48
CA LEU A 108 -4.04 -4.19 4.73
C LEU A 108 -5.43 -4.14 4.10
N ASN A 109 -6.05 -2.97 3.96
CA ASN A 109 -7.34 -2.86 3.26
C ASN A 109 -7.12 -2.87 1.74
N MET A 110 -6.11 -2.16 1.26
CA MET A 110 -5.76 -2.09 -0.15
C MET A 110 -5.37 -3.46 -0.73
N ILE A 111 -4.79 -4.38 0.06
CA ILE A 111 -4.45 -5.72 -0.44
C ILE A 111 -5.68 -6.47 -0.91
N PHE A 112 -6.82 -6.29 -0.22
CA PHE A 112 -8.07 -6.93 -0.59
C PHE A 112 -8.79 -6.18 -1.71
N ASN A 113 -8.64 -4.86 -1.80
CA ASN A 113 -9.23 -4.06 -2.87
C ASN A 113 -8.54 -4.33 -4.20
N MET A 114 -7.21 -4.36 -4.22
CA MET A 114 -6.44 -4.67 -5.43
C MET A 114 -6.35 -6.17 -5.72
N ALA A 115 -6.80 -7.02 -4.79
CA ALA A 115 -6.48 -8.46 -4.80
C ALA A 115 -4.98 -8.71 -5.01
N ALA A 116 -4.15 -7.81 -4.45
CA ALA A 116 -2.71 -7.84 -4.63
C ALA A 116 -2.11 -9.11 -4.02
N THR A 117 -1.13 -9.68 -4.69
CA THR A 117 -0.51 -10.94 -4.26
C THR A 117 0.59 -10.74 -3.24
N ARG A 118 1.04 -9.49 -3.05
CA ARG A 118 2.20 -9.13 -2.24
C ARG A 118 1.96 -7.83 -1.47
N ILE A 119 2.48 -7.82 -0.24
CA ILE A 119 2.62 -6.62 0.59
C ILE A 119 4.05 -6.59 1.14
N ILE A 120 4.76 -5.49 0.95
CA ILE A 120 6.17 -5.36 1.32
C ILE A 120 6.35 -4.08 2.14
N SER A 121 6.81 -4.23 3.37
CA SER A 121 7.16 -3.10 4.23
C SER A 121 8.60 -2.69 4.01
N THR A 122 8.86 -1.39 3.87
CA THR A 122 10.24 -0.87 3.90
C THR A 122 10.92 -1.13 5.25
N ASP A 123 10.15 -1.31 6.34
CA ASP A 123 10.71 -1.71 7.62
C ASP A 123 11.24 -3.15 7.57
N THR A 124 10.55 -4.07 6.88
CA THR A 124 11.05 -5.44 6.67
C THR A 124 12.38 -5.43 5.93
N VAL A 125 12.53 -4.59 4.90
CA VAL A 125 13.81 -4.40 4.20
C VAL A 125 14.89 -3.92 5.17
N ARG A 126 14.57 -2.94 6.01
CA ARG A 126 15.49 -2.46 7.06
C ARG A 126 15.89 -3.57 8.03
N GLN A 127 14.95 -4.40 8.49
CA GLN A 127 15.26 -5.52 9.40
C GLN A 127 16.23 -6.51 8.76
N ILE A 128 15.99 -6.89 7.50
CA ILE A 128 16.92 -7.77 6.77
C ILE A 128 18.30 -7.13 6.65
N LEU A 129 18.39 -5.83 6.35
CA LEU A 129 19.68 -5.14 6.25
C LEU A 129 20.42 -5.10 7.59
N ARG A 130 19.72 -5.03 8.74
CA ARG A 130 20.35 -5.04 10.08
C ARG A 130 21.13 -6.32 10.36
N ASP A 131 20.72 -7.44 9.78
CA ASP A 131 21.42 -8.73 9.96
C ASP A 131 22.77 -8.76 9.22
N PHE A 132 22.88 -8.01 8.12
CA PHE A 132 24.11 -7.93 7.32
C PHE A 132 24.92 -6.64 7.56
N ARG A 133 24.39 -5.69 8.32
CA ARG A 133 25.00 -4.38 8.62
C ARG A 133 25.08 -4.19 10.14
N PRO A 134 26.24 -4.50 10.76
CA PRO A 134 26.42 -4.40 12.20
C PRO A 134 26.17 -2.99 12.74
N LYS A 135 25.65 -2.91 13.98
CA LYS A 135 25.27 -1.65 14.64
C LYS A 135 26.45 -0.70 14.84
N GLU A 136 27.65 -1.23 14.97
CA GLU A 136 28.89 -0.48 15.18
C GLU A 136 29.26 0.36 13.94
N THR A 137 28.87 -0.10 12.76
CA THR A 137 29.22 0.54 11.48
C THR A 137 28.03 1.24 10.82
N ASN A 138 26.80 0.78 11.09
CA ASN A 138 25.56 1.34 10.54
C ASN A 138 24.53 1.58 11.66
N PRO A 139 24.88 2.33 12.73
CA PRO A 139 24.01 2.53 13.88
C PRO A 139 22.63 3.11 13.52
N GLU A 140 22.55 3.92 12.46
CA GLU A 140 21.31 4.49 11.94
C GLU A 140 20.29 3.42 11.54
N LEU A 141 20.69 2.22 11.07
CA LEU A 141 19.75 1.15 10.73
C LEU A 141 19.07 0.53 11.96
N HIS A 142 19.69 0.64 13.14
CA HIS A 142 19.28 -0.02 14.39
C HIS A 142 18.45 0.87 15.32
N CYS A 143 17.88 1.95 14.79
CA CYS A 143 16.98 2.85 15.51
C CYS A 143 15.77 3.22 14.64
N HIS A 144 14.81 3.96 15.20
CA HIS A 144 13.69 4.50 14.41
C HIS A 144 14.17 5.66 13.52
N THR A 145 13.48 5.90 12.40
CA THR A 145 13.79 7.02 11.47
C THR A 145 13.93 8.36 12.20
N TYR A 146 13.03 8.62 13.15
CA TYR A 146 13.00 9.84 13.96
C TYR A 146 14.10 9.90 15.05
N GLN A 147 14.96 8.89 15.16
CA GLN A 147 16.12 8.83 16.06
C GLN A 147 17.46 8.78 15.31
N ALA A 148 17.45 8.50 14.00
CA ALA A 148 18.64 8.27 13.19
C ALA A 148 19.65 9.43 13.20
N TYR A 149 19.16 10.67 13.40
CA TYR A 149 19.97 11.89 13.45
C TYR A 149 21.02 11.90 14.56
N ALA A 150 20.84 11.10 15.61
CA ALA A 150 21.81 10.95 16.69
C ALA A 150 23.06 10.16 16.27
N TYR A 151 23.01 9.48 15.11
CA TYR A 151 24.03 8.55 14.67
C TYR A 151 24.69 8.96 13.34
N ARG A 152 23.88 9.27 12.32
CA ARG A 152 24.37 9.70 11.01
C ARG A 152 23.43 10.75 10.44
N GLN A 153 23.97 11.70 9.68
CA GLN A 153 23.22 12.74 8.98
C GLN A 153 23.79 12.86 7.56
N THR A 154 22.93 12.93 6.54
CA THR A 154 23.30 13.12 5.13
C THR A 154 22.42 14.20 4.49
N GLY A 155 22.74 14.59 3.25
CA GLY A 155 21.99 15.60 2.50
C GLY A 155 22.29 17.05 2.93
N PRO A 156 21.53 18.02 2.39
CA PRO A 156 21.82 19.46 2.53
C PRO A 156 21.89 19.93 3.99
N GLU A 157 22.88 20.75 4.30
CA GLU A 157 23.15 21.23 5.68
C GLU A 157 22.06 22.16 6.24
N ASN A 158 21.28 22.79 5.37
CA ASN A 158 20.16 23.66 5.76
C ASN A 158 18.92 22.88 6.24
N LEU A 159 18.89 21.55 6.06
CA LEU A 159 17.79 20.72 6.55
C LEU A 159 17.93 20.45 8.05
N ASN A 160 16.78 20.27 8.71
CA ASN A 160 16.75 19.89 10.13
C ASN A 160 17.55 18.58 10.36
N PRO A 161 18.36 18.47 11.43
CA PRO A 161 19.11 17.25 11.73
C PRO A 161 18.29 15.97 11.74
N VAL A 162 17.04 16.02 12.23
CA VAL A 162 16.10 14.89 12.23
C VAL A 162 15.85 14.39 10.81
N VAL A 163 15.60 15.31 9.87
CA VAL A 163 15.40 14.99 8.45
C VAL A 163 16.69 14.43 7.85
N ARG A 164 17.85 15.03 8.13
CA ARG A 164 19.14 14.55 7.64
C ARG A 164 19.47 13.14 8.13
N GLY A 165 19.06 12.79 9.35
CA GLY A 165 19.19 11.44 9.88
C GLY A 165 18.25 10.43 9.22
N TYR A 166 17.00 10.85 8.97
CA TYR A 166 16.07 10.08 8.16
C TYR A 166 16.62 9.81 6.75
N LEU A 167 17.16 10.83 6.08
CA LEU A 167 17.81 10.69 4.78
C LEU A 167 19.00 9.73 4.82
N ALA A 168 19.79 9.73 5.90
CA ALA A 168 20.92 8.82 6.06
C ALA A 168 20.47 7.35 6.14
N GLN A 169 19.32 7.10 6.78
CA GLN A 169 18.72 5.77 6.80
C GLN A 169 18.13 5.39 5.44
N CYS A 170 17.50 6.34 4.72
CA CYS A 170 16.97 6.15 3.38
C CYS A 170 18.05 5.81 2.35
N GLU A 171 19.21 6.47 2.41
CA GLU A 171 20.37 6.21 1.54
C GLU A 171 20.77 4.73 1.53
N LEU A 172 20.58 4.04 2.66
CA LEU A 172 20.87 2.61 2.80
C LEU A 172 19.74 1.69 2.34
N ILE A 173 18.48 2.16 2.37
CA ILE A 173 17.29 1.30 2.20
C ILE A 173 16.63 1.51 0.83
N CYS A 174 16.46 2.75 0.36
CA CYS A 174 15.76 3.09 -0.88
C CYS A 174 16.27 2.31 -2.11
N PRO A 175 17.60 2.12 -2.31
CA PRO A 175 18.09 1.35 -3.46
C PRO A 175 17.62 -0.11 -3.46
N HIS A 176 17.35 -0.69 -2.28
CA HIS A 176 16.81 -2.05 -2.16
C HIS A 176 15.31 -2.09 -2.45
N VAL A 177 14.57 -1.06 -2.01
CA VAL A 177 13.14 -0.92 -2.32
C VAL A 177 12.93 -0.75 -3.83
N GLN A 178 13.72 0.12 -4.48
CA GLN A 178 13.70 0.28 -5.94
C GLN A 178 13.93 -1.04 -6.69
N ARG A 179 14.92 -1.85 -6.28
CA ARG A 179 15.16 -3.18 -6.87
C ARG A 179 13.99 -4.15 -6.67
N ILE A 180 13.35 -4.09 -5.50
CA ILE A 180 12.14 -4.89 -5.24
C ILE A 180 11.01 -4.46 -6.18
N VAL A 181 10.78 -3.16 -6.34
CA VAL A 181 9.75 -2.62 -7.26
C VAL A 181 10.02 -3.05 -8.70
N GLN A 182 11.25 -2.88 -9.18
CA GLN A 182 11.66 -3.37 -10.51
C GLN A 182 11.38 -4.87 -10.69
N ARG A 183 11.65 -5.66 -9.65
CA ARG A 183 11.43 -7.11 -9.68
C ARG A 183 9.95 -7.47 -9.73
N VAL A 184 9.10 -6.85 -8.92
CA VAL A 184 7.67 -7.16 -8.92
C VAL A 184 6.98 -6.69 -10.21
N VAL A 185 7.44 -5.58 -10.80
CA VAL A 185 7.01 -5.13 -12.13
C VAL A 185 7.38 -6.16 -13.19
N ALA A 186 8.64 -6.61 -13.20
CA ALA A 186 9.11 -7.62 -14.15
C ALA A 186 8.39 -8.98 -14.01
N GLU A 187 7.96 -9.33 -12.80
CA GLU A 187 7.19 -10.55 -12.52
C GLU A 187 5.69 -10.40 -12.80
N GLY A 188 5.21 -9.18 -13.12
CA GLY A 188 3.78 -8.94 -13.34
C GLY A 188 2.97 -9.12 -12.06
N ALA A 189 3.50 -8.78 -10.88
CA ALA A 189 2.80 -9.01 -9.61
C ALA A 189 2.22 -7.71 -9.05
N ASP A 190 0.88 -7.61 -8.96
CA ASP A 190 0.25 -6.50 -8.26
C ASP A 190 0.69 -6.53 -6.79
N THR A 191 1.22 -5.40 -6.33
CA THR A 191 1.99 -5.32 -5.09
C THR A 191 1.67 -4.03 -4.35
N ILE A 192 1.61 -4.13 -3.02
CA ILE A 192 1.59 -2.98 -2.14
C ILE A 192 2.96 -2.84 -1.48
N ILE A 193 3.57 -1.67 -1.62
CA ILE A 193 4.75 -1.26 -0.87
C ILE A 193 4.29 -0.27 0.19
N GLU A 194 4.72 -0.41 1.43
CA GLU A 194 4.39 0.57 2.47
C GLU A 194 5.60 0.97 3.32
N GLY A 195 5.64 2.24 3.70
CA GLY A 195 6.49 2.70 4.78
C GLY A 195 7.03 4.10 4.59
N VAL A 196 8.18 4.34 5.19
CA VAL A 196 8.77 5.69 5.35
C VAL A 196 10.06 5.86 4.57
N HIS A 197 10.72 4.75 4.20
CA HIS A 197 12.00 4.75 3.49
C HIS A 197 11.83 4.77 1.96
N VAL A 198 10.84 5.53 1.50
CA VAL A 198 10.66 5.93 0.10
C VAL A 198 10.48 7.44 0.15
N LEU A 199 11.25 8.17 -0.65
CA LEU A 199 11.00 9.60 -0.82
C LEU A 199 9.93 9.75 -1.90
N PRO A 200 8.93 10.63 -1.71
CA PRO A 200 7.91 10.86 -2.72
C PRO A 200 8.50 11.17 -4.09
N GLY A 201 8.16 10.34 -5.07
CA GLY A 201 8.63 10.47 -6.45
C GLY A 201 9.89 9.66 -6.76
N ASP A 202 10.45 8.90 -5.83
CA ASP A 202 11.64 8.09 -6.12
C ASP A 202 11.35 6.84 -6.95
N LEU A 203 10.07 6.44 -7.09
CA LEU A 203 9.68 5.18 -7.72
C LEU A 203 8.88 5.36 -9.02
N HIS A 204 8.26 6.52 -9.27
CA HIS A 204 7.39 6.76 -10.43
C HIS A 204 8.06 6.46 -11.78
N ASP A 205 9.35 6.78 -11.91
CA ASP A 205 10.13 6.57 -13.14
C ASP A 205 10.38 5.08 -13.48
N ILE A 206 10.12 4.16 -12.55
CA ILE A 206 10.34 2.72 -12.79
C ILE A 206 9.34 2.18 -13.82
N CYS A 207 8.06 2.56 -13.70
CA CYS A 207 7.00 2.13 -14.60
C CYS A 207 5.76 3.01 -14.37
N PRO A 208 4.98 3.38 -15.41
CA PRO A 208 3.76 4.19 -15.26
C PRO A 208 2.68 3.60 -14.34
N SER A 209 2.75 2.29 -14.03
CA SER A 209 1.82 1.61 -13.13
C SER A 209 2.28 1.58 -11.67
N VAL A 210 3.41 2.23 -11.35
CA VAL A 210 3.83 2.52 -9.98
C VAL A 210 3.09 3.78 -9.52
N LEU A 211 2.19 3.60 -8.56
CA LEU A 211 1.36 4.67 -8.01
C LEU A 211 1.88 5.03 -6.61
N GLU A 212 2.53 6.19 -6.49
CA GLU A 212 3.01 6.71 -5.21
C GLU A 212 1.94 7.58 -4.54
N VAL A 213 1.64 7.29 -3.28
CA VAL A 213 0.65 8.01 -2.48
C VAL A 213 1.23 8.33 -1.10
N LEU A 214 1.34 9.61 -0.77
CA LEU A 214 1.74 10.07 0.56
C LEU A 214 0.51 10.18 1.47
N ILE A 215 0.46 9.33 2.50
CA ILE A 215 -0.58 9.40 3.54
C ILE A 215 -0.23 10.50 4.54
N ASN A 216 -1.06 11.55 4.58
CA ASN A 216 -0.79 12.75 5.36
C ASN A 216 -1.96 13.11 6.31
N PRO A 217 -2.00 12.54 7.52
CA PRO A 217 -2.97 12.95 8.52
C PRO A 217 -2.74 14.38 9.00
N ALA A 218 -3.84 15.01 9.41
CA ALA A 218 -3.80 16.28 10.13
C ALA A 218 -2.91 16.13 11.39
N PRO A 219 -2.16 17.18 11.81
CA PRO A 219 -1.18 17.07 12.90
C PRO A 219 -1.74 16.49 14.20
N LYS A 220 -2.98 16.86 14.56
CA LYS A 220 -3.67 16.32 15.74
C LYS A 220 -3.93 14.81 15.61
N VAL A 221 -4.47 14.37 14.48
CA VAL A 221 -4.73 12.94 14.20
C VAL A 221 -3.42 12.15 14.19
N HIS A 222 -2.38 12.68 13.53
CA HIS A 222 -1.06 12.06 13.49
C HIS A 222 -0.50 11.87 14.92
N LYS A 223 -0.62 12.88 15.78
CA LYS A 223 -0.18 12.80 17.18
C LYS A 223 -0.88 11.68 17.93
N GLU A 224 -2.21 11.65 17.88
CA GLU A 224 -3.01 10.65 18.59
C GLU A 224 -2.69 9.24 18.10
N MET A 225 -2.59 9.03 16.79
CA MET A 225 -2.20 7.75 16.21
C MET A 225 -0.77 7.34 16.59
N PHE A 226 0.17 8.27 16.61
CA PHE A 226 1.55 8.00 16.99
C PHE A 226 1.65 7.58 18.47
N ILE A 227 0.99 8.29 19.37
CA ILE A 227 1.01 8.02 20.80
C ILE A 227 0.31 6.68 21.10
N THR A 228 -0.89 6.49 20.55
CA THR A 228 -1.72 5.29 20.82
C THR A 228 -1.23 4.03 20.12
N LYS A 229 -0.28 4.12 19.17
CA LYS A 229 0.30 2.98 18.44
C LYS A 229 0.74 1.81 19.35
N HIS A 230 1.20 2.09 20.56
CA HIS A 230 1.58 1.04 21.54
C HIS A 230 0.38 0.36 22.18
N LEU A 231 -0.68 1.12 22.45
CA LEU A 231 -1.91 0.64 23.07
C LEU A 231 -2.76 -0.17 22.09
N THR A 232 -2.87 0.28 20.84
CA THR A 232 -3.69 -0.37 19.81
C THR A 232 -2.93 -1.48 19.06
N GLY A 233 -1.60 -1.34 18.90
CA GLY A 233 -0.76 -2.28 18.16
C GLY A 233 -0.11 -3.40 18.99
N LYS A 234 -0.24 -3.39 20.33
CA LYS A 234 0.40 -4.36 21.26
C LYS A 234 1.94 -4.50 21.05
N LEU A 235 2.62 -3.41 20.69
CA LEU A 235 4.06 -3.41 20.38
C LEU A 235 4.92 -3.17 21.63
N ARG A 236 5.95 -4.01 21.84
CA ARG A 236 6.75 -4.13 23.08
C ARG A 236 7.88 -3.12 23.28
N THR A 237 8.21 -2.29 22.29
CA THR A 237 9.52 -1.60 22.20
C THR A 237 9.45 -0.08 22.34
N VAL A 238 8.61 0.47 23.22
CA VAL A 238 8.55 1.94 23.37
C VAL A 238 8.49 2.39 24.82
N SER A 239 9.15 3.54 25.05
CA SER A 239 9.24 4.23 26.33
C SER A 239 7.86 4.60 26.88
N ASP A 240 7.61 4.27 28.14
CA ASP A 240 6.40 4.62 28.88
C ASP A 240 6.34 6.12 29.27
N ASN A 241 7.39 6.91 28.99
CA ASN A 241 7.44 8.34 29.33
C ASN A 241 6.76 9.21 28.27
N GLU A 242 5.65 9.86 28.65
CA GLU A 242 4.86 10.75 27.80
C GLU A 242 5.68 11.91 27.18
N SER A 243 6.61 12.49 27.94
CA SER A 243 7.44 13.62 27.47
C SER A 243 8.37 13.22 26.34
N ASP A 244 9.00 12.04 26.44
CA ASP A 244 9.89 11.53 25.42
C ASP A 244 9.10 11.10 24.18
N ARG A 245 7.92 10.50 24.35
CA ARG A 245 7.00 10.20 23.25
C ARG A 245 6.58 11.44 22.48
N LEU A 246 6.35 12.56 23.17
CA LEU A 246 6.03 13.82 22.51
C LEU A 246 7.21 14.35 21.67
N LYS A 247 8.45 14.20 22.15
CA LYS A 247 9.65 14.57 21.36
C LYS A 247 9.81 13.68 20.13
N GLU A 248 9.63 12.37 20.28
CA GLU A 248 9.66 11.41 19.17
C GLU A 248 8.58 11.72 18.13
N PHE A 249 7.37 12.06 18.57
CA PHE A 249 6.31 12.50 17.67
C PHE A 249 6.71 13.76 16.89
N ARG A 250 7.26 14.78 17.56
CA ARG A 250 7.73 16.00 16.89
C ARG A 250 8.77 15.69 15.82
N ALA A 251 9.71 14.79 16.13
CA ALA A 251 10.71 14.33 15.16
C ALA A 251 10.07 13.56 13.99
N ALA A 252 9.12 12.66 14.24
CA ALA A 252 8.36 11.99 13.18
C ALA A 252 7.56 12.96 12.32
N ARG A 253 7.01 14.03 12.92
CA ARG A 253 6.28 15.07 12.19
C ARG A 253 7.21 15.91 11.30
N LEU A 254 8.42 16.24 11.75
CA LEU A 254 9.42 16.91 10.91
C LEU A 254 9.75 16.08 9.66
N ILE A 255 9.85 14.76 9.79
CA ILE A 255 10.02 13.86 8.65
C ILE A 255 8.80 13.92 7.73
N GLN A 256 7.58 13.83 8.29
CA GLN A 256 6.35 13.92 7.50
C GLN A 256 6.26 15.23 6.71
N ASP A 257 6.54 16.36 7.36
CA ASP A 257 6.46 17.67 6.72
C ASP A 257 7.52 17.81 5.61
N TYR A 258 8.70 17.19 5.79
CA TYR A 258 9.70 17.09 4.73
C TYR A 258 9.23 16.22 3.54
N MET A 259 8.57 15.07 3.80
CA MET A 259 8.00 14.25 2.72
C MET A 259 6.93 15.04 1.94
N VAL A 260 6.05 15.78 2.62
CA VAL A 260 5.08 16.67 1.97
C VAL A 260 5.78 17.71 1.08
N GLN A 261 6.93 18.25 1.49
CA GLN A 261 7.73 19.15 0.65
C GLN A 261 8.32 18.46 -0.60
N CYS A 262 8.64 17.18 -0.51
CA CYS A 262 9.14 16.40 -1.65
C CYS A 262 8.04 16.19 -2.70
N VAL A 263 6.79 16.00 -2.27
CA VAL A 263 5.64 15.84 -3.17
C VAL A 263 5.47 17.02 -4.12
N PHE A 264 5.69 18.27 -3.68
CA PHE A 264 5.60 19.43 -4.58
C PHE A 264 6.61 19.42 -5.74
N LYS A 265 7.58 18.49 -5.71
CA LYS A 265 8.59 18.30 -6.75
C LYS A 265 8.35 17.04 -7.57
N SER A 266 7.31 16.26 -7.27
CA SER A 266 6.95 15.00 -7.94
C SER A 266 5.46 14.99 -8.33
N GLU A 267 5.04 13.99 -9.13
CA GLU A 267 3.63 13.72 -9.45
C GLU A 267 2.96 12.83 -8.37
N THR A 268 3.46 12.85 -7.13
CA THR A 268 2.93 12.02 -6.04
C THR A 268 1.63 12.61 -5.48
N GLU A 269 0.61 11.78 -5.26
CA GLU A 269 -0.65 12.26 -4.69
C GLU A 269 -0.59 12.33 -3.15
N ILE A 270 -1.24 13.33 -2.56
CA ILE A 270 -1.38 13.45 -1.10
C ILE A 270 -2.79 13.06 -0.69
N VAL A 271 -2.90 11.97 0.05
CA VAL A 271 -4.18 11.57 0.66
C VAL A 271 -4.26 12.09 2.09
N GLY A 272 -5.20 13.01 2.31
CA GLY A 272 -5.55 13.48 3.63
C GLY A 272 -6.15 12.35 4.47
N PHE A 273 -5.71 12.23 5.72
CA PHE A 273 -6.16 11.15 6.61
C PHE A 273 -6.88 11.70 7.85
N SER A 274 -8.21 11.68 7.81
CA SER A 274 -9.11 11.89 8.96
C SER A 274 -9.92 10.65 9.31
N ASP A 275 -10.22 9.82 8.31
CA ASP A 275 -11.01 8.61 8.42
C ASP A 275 -10.47 7.56 7.43
N TYR A 276 -10.42 6.29 7.85
CA TYR A 276 -9.88 5.21 7.01
C TYR A 276 -10.68 5.02 5.72
N ARG A 277 -12.00 5.12 5.78
CA ARG A 277 -12.86 4.93 4.61
C ARG A 277 -12.67 6.07 3.61
N GLN A 278 -12.57 7.31 4.10
CA GLN A 278 -12.28 8.45 3.23
C GLN A 278 -10.92 8.32 2.55
N ALA A 279 -9.90 7.88 3.29
CA ALA A 279 -8.58 7.68 2.73
C ALA A 279 -8.55 6.51 1.73
N GLU A 280 -9.27 5.41 2.02
CA GLU A 280 -9.44 4.29 1.08
C GLU A 280 -10.17 4.69 -0.19
N ASP A 281 -11.22 5.49 -0.11
CA ASP A 281 -11.98 5.95 -1.28
C ASP A 281 -11.15 6.92 -2.16
N ALA A 282 -10.12 7.56 -1.59
CA ALA A 282 -9.24 8.50 -2.29
C ALA A 282 -8.02 7.82 -2.96
N ILE A 283 -7.66 6.61 -2.53
CA ILE A 283 -6.55 5.79 -3.06
C ILE A 283 -7.05 4.93 -4.21
#